data_AF-A0A956N7R0-F1
#
_entry.id   AF-A0A956N7R0-F1
#
_cell.length_a   1.000
_cell.length_b   1.000
_cell.length_c   1.000
_cell.angle_alpha   90.00
_cell.angle_beta   90.00
_cell.angle_gamma   90.00
#
_symmetry.space_group_name_H-M   'P 1'
#
loop_
_entity.id
_entity.type
_entity.pdbx_description
1 polymer ?
#
loop_
_entity_poly.entity_id
_entity_poly.type
_entity_poly.pdbx_seq_one_letter_code
_entity_poly.pdbx_strand_id
1 'polypeptide(L)' 'MTVRIERDQCIGSGNCVKIAPTVFELDDDGLVAFRSDGEDPGAEKVLDACQVCPVEALFVMGENGESLVP' A
#
# COMPACT_ATOMS: atom_id res chain seq x y z
N MET A 1 13.18 1.82 -0.26
CA MET A 1 12.05 1.51 -1.15
C MET A 1 11.05 2.67 -1.15
N THR A 2 10.19 2.76 -2.17
CA THR A 2 9.14 3.79 -2.28
C THR A 2 7.81 3.13 -2.62
N VAL A 3 6.74 3.50 -1.92
CA VAL A 3 5.38 3.00 -2.20
C VAL A 3 4.56 4.09 -2.90
N ARG A 4 3.79 3.71 -3.92
CA ARG A 4 2.82 4.56 -4.61
C ARG A 4 1.47 3.86 -4.69
N ILE A 5 0.40 4.62 -4.48
CA ILE A 5 -0.97 4.13 -4.64
C ILE A 5 -1.52 4.73 -5.95
N GLU A 6 -1.95 3.88 -6.87
CA GLU A 6 -2.68 4.30 -8.07
C GLU A 6 -4.17 4.35 -7.74
N ARG A 7 -4.66 5.55 -7.45
CA ARG A 7 -6.00 5.75 -6.89
C ARG A 7 -7.10 5.45 -7.91
N ASP A 8 -6.86 5.68 -9.19
CA ASP A 8 -7.81 5.34 -10.26
C ASP A 8 -8.05 3.83 -10.41
N GLN A 9 -7.10 3.00 -9.98
CA GLN A 9 -7.24 1.53 -9.98
C GLN A 9 -7.76 0.98 -8.65
N CYS A 10 -7.70 1.76 -7.57
CA CYS A 10 -8.07 1.30 -6.25
C CYS A 10 -9.58 1.06 -6.15
N ILE A 11 -9.98 -0.15 -5.74
CA ILE A 11 -11.38 -0.51 -5.51
C ILE A 11 -11.79 -0.48 -4.04
N GLY A 12 -10.94 0.05 -3.15
CA GLY A 12 -11.25 0.15 -1.72
C GLY A 12 -11.38 -1.19 -0.98
N SER A 13 -10.69 -2.26 -1.42
CA SER A 13 -10.84 -3.60 -0.83
C SER A 13 -10.44 -3.69 0.66
N GLY A 14 -9.56 -2.78 1.11
CA GLY A 14 -9.05 -2.73 2.48
C GLY A 14 -8.11 -3.88 2.86
N ASN A 15 -7.65 -4.71 1.91
CA ASN A 15 -6.74 -5.83 2.21
C ASN A 15 -5.38 -5.33 2.72
N CYS A 16 -4.80 -4.32 2.08
CA CYS A 16 -3.56 -3.70 2.52
C CYS A 16 -3.69 -3.09 3.93
N VAL A 17 -4.82 -2.45 4.24
CA VAL A 17 -5.14 -1.90 5.57
C VAL A 17 -5.19 -3.00 6.63
N LYS A 18 -5.73 -4.19 6.31
CA LYS A 18 -5.73 -5.32 7.26
C LYS A 18 -4.33 -5.84 7.58
N ILE A 19 -3.41 -5.80 6.62
CA ILE A 19 -2.04 -6.30 6.80
C ILE A 19 -1.14 -5.24 7.47
N ALA A 20 -1.21 -4.00 7.02
CA ALA A 20 -0.41 -2.87 7.52
C ALA A 20 -1.31 -1.67 7.93
N PRO A 21 -2.10 -1.81 9.01
CA PRO A 21 -3.03 -0.76 9.48
C PRO A 21 -2.33 0.48 10.06
N THR A 22 -1.02 0.40 10.29
CA THR A 22 -0.19 1.53 10.71
C THR A 22 0.30 2.37 9.53
N VAL A 23 0.18 1.87 8.29
CA VAL A 23 0.66 2.54 7.07
C VAL A 23 -0.49 2.99 6.20
N PHE A 24 -1.50 2.12 6.05
CA PHE A 24 -2.63 2.36 5.17
C PHE A 24 -3.90 2.58 5.97
N GLU A 25 -4.76 3.43 5.44
CA GLU A 25 -6.14 3.62 5.88
C GLU A 25 -7.08 3.68 4.68
N LEU A 26 -8.38 3.60 4.94
CA LEU A 26 -9.39 3.99 3.96
C LEU A 26 -9.79 5.43 4.27
N ASP A 27 -9.71 6.29 3.27
CA ASP A 27 -10.15 7.68 3.38
C ASP A 27 -11.67 7.82 3.24
N ASP A 28 -12.14 9.07 3.25
CA ASP A 28 -13.57 9.41 3.14
C ASP A 28 -14.21 8.99 1.81
N ASP A 29 -13.41 8.80 0.75
CA ASP A 29 -13.87 8.28 -0.55
C ASP A 29 -13.90 6.73 -0.56
N GLY A 30 -13.52 6.09 0.53
CA GLY A 30 -13.39 4.63 0.64
C GLY A 30 -12.20 4.07 -0.14
N LEU A 31 -11.24 4.91 -0.52
CA LEU A 31 -10.03 4.51 -1.22
C LEU A 31 -8.87 4.39 -0.25
N VAL A 32 -7.87 3.57 -0.63
CA VAL A 32 -6.68 3.41 0.20
C VAL A 32 -5.84 4.69 0.14
N ALA A 33 -5.42 5.16 1.31
CA ALA A 33 -4.49 6.28 1.49
C ALA A 33 -3.38 5.91 2.48
N PHE A 34 -2.32 6.72 2.50
CA PHE A 34 -1.29 6.63 3.53
C PHE A 34 -1.75 7.34 4.80
N ARG A 35 -1.49 6.72 5.95
CA ARG A 35 -1.70 7.35 7.25
C ARG A 35 -0.72 8.48 7.47
N SER A 36 -1.23 9.65 7.86
CA SER A 36 -0.42 10.84 8.15
C SER A 36 0.43 10.67 9.42
N ASP A 37 -0.09 9.93 10.39
CA ASP A 37 0.54 9.56 11.67
C ASP A 37 1.05 8.11 11.68
N GLY A 38 1.25 7.53 10.49
CA GLY A 38 1.67 6.15 10.36
C GLY A 38 3.07 5.88 10.91
N GLU A 39 3.27 4.67 11.44
CA GLU A 39 4.58 4.16 11.84
C GLU A 39 4.99 3.05 10.89
N ASP A 40 6.27 3.04 10.50
CA ASP A 40 6.84 2.04 9.59
C ASP A 40 6.85 0.65 10.27
N PRO A 41 6.02 -0.31 9.80
CA PRO A 41 5.96 -1.65 10.35
C PRO A 41 7.13 -2.52 9.87
N GLY A 42 8.05 -1.96 9.08
CA GLY A 42 9.16 -2.64 8.44
C GLY A 42 8.84 -3.02 6.99
N ALA A 43 9.90 -3.12 6.19
CA ALA A 43 9.78 -3.27 4.74
C ALA A 43 9.00 -4.51 4.30
N GLU A 44 9.22 -5.66 4.95
CA GLU A 44 8.53 -6.92 4.66
C GLU A 44 7.00 -6.79 4.80
N LYS A 45 6.55 -6.14 5.88
CA LYS A 45 5.12 -6.00 6.16
C LYS A 45 4.42 -5.04 5.19
N VAL A 46 5.13 -3.99 4.76
CA VAL A 46 4.65 -3.09 3.71
C VAL A 46 4.54 -3.82 2.38
N LEU A 47 5.52 -4.66 2.03
CA LEU A 47 5.49 -5.48 0.82
C LEU A 47 4.31 -6.46 0.82
N ASP A 48 4.13 -7.23 1.89
CA ASP A 48 3.00 -8.15 2.05
C ASP A 48 1.65 -7.43 1.90
N ALA A 49 1.53 -6.23 2.49
CA ALA A 49 0.31 -5.43 2.39
C ALA A 49 0.03 -4.96 0.96
N CYS A 50 1.06 -4.65 0.17
CA CYS A 50 0.89 -4.24 -1.22
C CYS A 50 0.53 -5.43 -2.12
N GLN A 51 1.13 -6.61 -1.88
CA GLN A 51 0.91 -7.83 -2.67
C GLN A 51 -0.52 -8.39 -2.57
N VAL A 52 -1.26 -8.13 -1.49
CA VAL A 52 -2.65 -8.60 -1.32
C VAL A 52 -3.68 -7.74 -2.07
N CYS A 53 -3.25 -6.75 -2.85
CA CYS A 53 -4.15 -5.94 -3.65
C CYS A 53 -4.77 -6.76 -4.80
N PRO A 54 -6.10 -6.92 -4.86
CA PRO A 54 -6.74 -7.74 -5.89
C PRO A 54 -6.72 -7.11 -7.29
N VAL A 55 -6.30 -5.85 -7.40
CA VAL A 55 -6.31 -5.05 -8.63
C VAL A 55 -4.97 -4.34 -8.88
N GLU A 56 -3.91 -4.75 -8.17
CA GLU A 56 -2.54 -4.26 -8.37
C GLU A 56 -2.38 -2.73 -8.29
N ALA A 57 -3.21 -2.07 -7.47
CA ALA A 57 -3.21 -0.62 -7.32
C ALA A 57 -2.08 -0.07 -6.42
N LEU A 58 -1.24 -0.92 -5.82
CA LEU A 58 -0.10 -0.49 -5.01
C LEU A 58 1.20 -0.87 -5.71
N PHE A 59 2.11 0.08 -5.83
CA PHE A 59 3.42 -0.08 -6.46
C PHE A 59 4.51 0.11 -5.42
N VAL A 60 5.51 -0.76 -5.40
CA VAL A 60 6.68 -0.66 -4.53
C VAL A 60 7.94 -0.75 -5.38
N MET A 61 8.82 0.25 -5.24
CA MET A 61 10.11 0.33 -5.93
C MET A 61 11.26 0.15 -4.95
N GLY A 62 12.23 -0.71 -5.26
CA GLY A 62 13.48 -0.87 -4.51
C GLY A 62 14.44 0.31 -4.71
N GLU A 63 15.52 0.35 -3.92
CA GLU A 63 16.48 1.47 -3.92
C GLU A 63 17.32 1.57 -5.20
N ASN A 64 17.47 0.46 -5.92
CA ASN A 64 18.15 0.37 -7.21
C ASN A 64 17.19 0.54 -8.42
N GLY A 65 15.91 0.84 -8.18
CA GLY A 65 14.90 0.97 -9.22
C GLY A 65 14.23 -0.34 -9.64
N GLU A 66 14.45 -1.45 -8.94
CA GLU A 66 13.69 -2.70 -9.16
C GLU A 66 12.22 -2.54 -8.76
N SER A 67 11.29 -3.12 -9.55
CA SER A 67 9.88 -3.23 -9.16
C SER A 67 9.73 -4.40 -8.19
N LEU A 68 9.23 -4.13 -6.99
CA LEU A 68 8.93 -5.12 -5.96
C LEU A 68 7.45 -5.45 -5.90
N VAL A 69 6.59 -4.47 -6.20
CA VAL A 69 5.13 -4.62 -6.34
C VAL A 69 4.63 -3.62 -7.42
N PRO A 70 3.64 -3.94 -8.25
CA PRO A 70 3.27 -5.31 -8.56
C PRO A 70 4.51 -6.11 -8.99
#